data_AF-A0A2H1VRQ7-F1
#
_entry.id   AF-A0A2H1VRQ7-F1
#
_cell.length_a   1.000
_cell.length_b   1.000
_cell.length_c   1.000
_cell.angle_alpha   90.00
_cell.angle_beta   90.00
_cell.angle_gamma   90.00
#
_symmetry.space_group_name_H-M   'P 1'
#
loop_
_entity.id
_entity.type
_entity.pdbx_description
1 polymer ?
#
loop_
_entity_poly.entity_id
_entity_poly.type
_entity_poly.pdbx_seq_one_letter_code
_entity_poly.pdbx_strand_id
1 'polypeptide(L)'
;LVERPLELELVPGERWPAQRSAAANVPDAMTLRIRDMPHMAQYVYDMYLERVRQCKDQYERSQGVWSAPGTLRASRPAHAPPAQHAHPGANDSDDDEPASTDTSTAFQPTDIVNEVEENPTDTS
;
A
#
# COMPACT_ATOMS: atom_id res chain seq x y z
N LEU A 1 -24.21 -12.90 16.87
CA LEU A 1 -23.60 -11.60 16.50
C LEU A 1 -23.44 -10.66 17.69
N VAL A 2 -24.43 -10.58 18.58
CA VAL A 2 -24.36 -9.78 19.83
C VAL A 2 -23.39 -10.28 20.90
N GLU A 3 -22.82 -11.48 20.75
CA GLU A 3 -21.79 -11.99 21.67
C GLU A 3 -20.39 -11.37 21.42
N ARG A 4 -20.23 -10.61 20.33
CA ARG A 4 -18.97 -9.95 19.96
C ARG A 4 -19.13 -8.43 20.05
N PRO A 5 -18.02 -7.68 20.24
CA PRO A 5 -18.05 -6.23 20.20
C PRO A 5 -18.72 -5.72 18.92
N LEU A 6 -19.59 -4.72 19.08
CA LEU A 6 -20.26 -4.04 17.96
C LEU A 6 -19.33 -3.01 17.30
N GLU A 7 -18.28 -2.60 18.01
CA GLU A 7 -17.22 -1.74 17.49
C GLU A 7 -16.16 -2.57 16.77
N LEU A 8 -15.60 -2.00 15.71
CA LEU A 8 -14.50 -2.63 14.98
C LEU A 8 -13.20 -2.44 15.76
N GLU A 9 -12.56 -3.55 16.11
CA GLU A 9 -11.25 -3.58 16.75
C GLU A 9 -10.14 -3.92 15.73
N LEU A 10 -9.21 -2.99 15.52
CA LEU A 10 -8.08 -3.14 14.62
C LEU A 10 -6.77 -3.30 15.39
N VAL A 11 -5.78 -3.94 14.76
CA VAL A 11 -4.40 -4.01 15.28
C VAL A 11 -3.45 -3.41 14.23
N PRO A 12 -3.31 -2.07 14.18
CA PRO A 12 -2.52 -1.36 13.16
C PRO A 12 -1.08 -1.85 12.99
N GLY A 13 -0.47 -2.29 14.09
CA GLY A 13 0.92 -2.76 14.11
C GLY A 13 1.13 -4.14 13.49
N GLU A 14 0.07 -4.88 13.19
CA GLU A 14 0.18 -6.21 12.60
C GLU A 14 0.23 -6.14 11.08
N ARG A 15 1.33 -6.64 10.52
CA ARG A 15 1.46 -6.76 9.07
C ARG A 15 0.86 -8.06 8.58
N TRP A 16 0.27 -8.01 7.40
CA TRP A 16 -0.05 -9.20 6.65
C TRP A 16 1.22 -9.84 6.06
N PRO A 17 1.35 -11.19 6.08
CA PRO A 17 0.47 -12.15 6.74
C PRO A 17 0.64 -12.12 8.26
N ALA A 18 -0.51 -12.19 8.96
CA ALA A 18 -0.55 -12.19 10.41
C ALA A 18 0.25 -13.37 10.97
N GLN A 19 1.06 -13.11 11.99
CA GLN A 19 1.82 -14.14 12.71
C GLN A 19 1.08 -14.60 13.97
N ARG A 20 0.07 -13.82 14.41
CA ARG A 20 -0.72 -14.12 15.60
C ARG A 20 -1.72 -15.25 15.31
N SER A 21 -1.90 -16.17 16.26
CA SER A 21 -2.95 -17.19 16.18
C SER A 21 -4.33 -16.60 16.48
N ALA A 22 -5.39 -17.24 15.98
CA ALA A 22 -6.76 -16.75 16.14
C ALA A 22 -7.23 -16.64 17.60
N ALA A 23 -6.62 -17.40 18.52
CA ALA A 23 -6.97 -17.41 19.94
C ALA A 23 -6.03 -16.56 20.81
N ALA A 24 -5.00 -15.94 20.23
CA ALA A 24 -4.06 -15.15 20.99
C ALA A 24 -4.68 -13.82 21.44
N ASN A 25 -4.51 -13.50 22.72
CA ASN A 25 -5.02 -12.27 23.30
C ASN A 25 -4.18 -11.07 22.84
N VAL A 26 -4.86 -9.97 22.47
CA VAL A 26 -4.21 -8.71 22.07
C VAL A 26 -4.36 -7.72 23.22
N PRO A 27 -3.25 -7.12 23.70
CA PRO A 27 -3.34 -6.06 24.70
C PRO A 27 -4.14 -4.87 24.17
N ASP A 28 -4.99 -4.28 25.00
CA ASP A 28 -5.83 -3.12 24.63
C ASP A 28 -4.99 -1.93 24.14
N ALA A 29 -3.77 -1.78 24.64
CA ALA A 29 -2.80 -0.76 24.20
C ALA A 29 -2.35 -0.90 22.73
N MET A 30 -2.55 -2.06 22.10
CA MET A 30 -2.23 -2.31 20.69
C MET A 30 -3.47 -2.33 19.80
N THR A 31 -4.66 -2.20 20.41
CA THR A 31 -5.95 -2.27 19.73
C THR A 31 -6.48 -0.87 19.47
N LEU A 32 -6.89 -0.61 18.24
CA LEU A 32 -7.59 0.61 17.85
C LEU A 32 -9.08 0.29 17.71
N ARG A 33 -9.92 0.90 18.56
CA ARG A 33 -11.38 0.80 18.47
C ARG A 33 -11.95 1.91 17.59
N ILE A 34 -12.66 1.51 16.55
CA ILE A 34 -13.32 2.41 15.60
C ILE A 34 -14.77 2.59 16.02
N ARG A 35 -15.17 3.85 16.24
CA ARG A 35 -16.49 4.23 16.75
C ARG A 35 -17.50 4.48 15.63
N ASP A 36 -17.06 5.14 14.57
CA ASP A 36 -17.88 5.51 13.42
C ASP A 36 -17.10 5.43 12.11
N MET A 37 -17.81 5.56 11.00
CA MET A 37 -17.23 5.49 9.66
C MET A 37 -16.26 6.64 9.36
N PRO A 38 -16.51 7.91 9.74
CA PRO A 38 -15.53 8.98 9.58
C PRO A 38 -14.21 8.73 10.30
N HIS A 39 -14.26 8.22 11.52
CA HIS A 39 -13.06 7.85 12.27
C HIS A 39 -12.26 6.77 11.52
N MET A 40 -12.94 5.76 10.96
CA MET A 40 -12.29 4.76 10.10
C MET A 40 -11.63 5.40 8.88
N ALA A 41 -12.33 6.28 8.19
CA ALA A 41 -11.85 6.91 6.96
C ALA A 41 -10.64 7.81 7.21
N GLN A 42 -10.69 8.63 8.27
CA GLN A 42 -9.55 9.45 8.71
C GLN A 42 -8.34 8.57 9.03
N TYR A 43 -8.56 7.50 9.80
CA TYR A 43 -7.48 6.57 10.15
C TYR A 43 -6.83 5.94 8.91
N VAL A 44 -7.63 5.46 7.95
CA VAL A 44 -7.10 4.86 6.71
C VAL A 44 -6.36 5.89 5.85
N TYR A 45 -6.87 7.12 5.78
CA TYR A 45 -6.22 8.21 5.06
C TYR A 45 -4.84 8.51 5.63
N ASP A 46 -4.75 8.71 6.95
CA ASP A 46 -3.50 8.99 7.64
C ASP A 46 -2.50 7.83 7.49
N MET A 47 -2.97 6.59 7.68
CA MET A 47 -2.17 5.38 7.51
C MET A 47 -1.61 5.27 6.08
N TYR A 48 -2.41 5.58 5.06
CA TYR A 48 -1.99 5.53 3.67
C TYR A 48 -0.91 6.58 3.37
N LEU A 49 -1.09 7.82 3.82
CA LEU A 49 -0.10 8.88 3.65
C LEU A 49 1.22 8.52 4.32
N GLU A 50 1.17 7.99 5.54
CA GLU A 50 2.37 7.52 6.23
C GLU A 50 3.07 6.42 5.42
N ARG A 51 2.31 5.46 4.88
CA ARG A 51 2.84 4.38 4.06
C ARG A 51 3.53 4.89 2.80
N VAL A 52 2.93 5.85 2.09
CA VAL A 52 3.52 6.46 0.89
C VAL A 52 4.82 7.18 1.23
N ARG A 53 4.86 7.92 2.34
CA ARG A 53 6.09 8.60 2.81
C ARG A 53 7.20 7.58 3.10
N GLN A 54 6.89 6.50 3.83
CA GLN A 54 7.84 5.42 4.12
C GLN A 54 8.38 4.77 2.84
N CYS A 55 7.51 4.51 1.85
CA CYS A 55 7.93 3.95 0.55
C CYS A 55 8.84 4.91 -0.21
N LYS A 56 8.53 6.21 -0.22
CA LYS A 56 9.36 7.24 -0.85
C LYS A 56 10.75 7.29 -0.21
N ASP A 57 10.83 7.32 1.12
CA ASP A 57 12.10 7.33 1.85
C ASP A 57 12.94 6.08 1.55
N GLN A 58 12.29 4.90 1.49
CA GLN A 58 12.97 3.64 1.12
C GLN A 58 13.47 3.66 -0.32
N TYR A 59 12.67 4.21 -1.24
CA TYR A 59 13.06 4.36 -2.63
C TYR A 59 14.27 5.30 -2.75
N GLU A 60 14.23 6.48 -2.14
CA GLU A 60 15.34 7.44 -2.17
C GLU A 60 16.63 6.89 -1.53
N ARG A 61 16.52 6.10 -0.45
CA ARG A 61 17.69 5.43 0.16
C ARG A 61 18.24 4.26 -0.67
N SER A 62 17.38 3.57 -1.42
CA SER A 62 17.77 2.41 -2.25
C SER A 62 18.20 2.82 -3.66
N GLN A 63 17.88 4.03 -4.10
CA GLN A 63 18.52 4.74 -5.21
C GLN A 63 19.97 5.10 -4.84
N GLY A 64 20.76 4.10 -4.48
CA GLY A 64 22.20 4.19 -4.48
C GLY A 64 22.63 4.62 -5.88
N VAL A 65 23.39 5.72 -5.94
CA VAL A 65 24.03 6.33 -7.11
C VAL A 65 23.93 5.44 -8.35
N TRP A 66 22.92 5.69 -9.18
CA TRP A 66 22.85 5.08 -10.51
C TRP A 66 24.17 5.42 -11.23
N SER A 67 25.05 4.42 -11.30
CA SER A 67 26.30 4.51 -12.02
C SER A 67 26.04 3.90 -13.37
N ALA A 68 26.20 4.70 -14.44
CA ALA A 68 25.98 4.20 -15.79
C ALA A 68 26.81 2.91 -16.01
N PRO A 69 26.22 1.84 -16.58
CA PRO A 69 26.95 0.61 -16.87
C PRO A 69 28.16 0.97 -17.77
N GLY A 70 29.37 0.80 -17.23
CA GLY A 70 30.63 1.18 -17.90
C GLY A 70 31.51 2.22 -17.15
N THR A 71 31.02 2.83 -16.07
CA THR A 71 31.79 3.80 -15.27
C THR A 71 32.73 3.16 -14.23
N LEU A 72 32.48 1.90 -13.86
CA LEU A 72 33.47 1.09 -13.15
C LEU A 72 34.43 0.51 -14.19
N ARG A 73 35.72 0.84 -14.08
CA ARG A 73 36.79 0.12 -14.79
C ARG A 73 36.72 -1.35 -14.38
N ALA A 74 35.98 -2.14 -15.14
CA ALA A 74 36.03 -3.59 -15.03
C ALA A 74 37.48 -4.00 -15.31
N SER A 75 38.17 -4.52 -14.30
CA SER A 75 39.39 -5.29 -14.51
C SER A 75 39.01 -6.48 -15.38
N ARG A 76 39.28 -6.36 -16.68
CA ARG A 76 38.93 -7.33 -17.71
C ARG A 76 39.53 -8.70 -17.33
N PRO A 77 38.73 -9.75 -17.05
CA PRO A 77 39.28 -11.10 -17.06
C PRO A 77 39.69 -11.46 -18.50
N ALA A 78 40.86 -12.07 -18.67
CA ALA A 78 41.51 -12.31 -19.96
C ALA A 78 40.83 -13.38 -20.85
N HIS A 79 39.56 -13.70 -20.64
CA HIS A 79 38.88 -14.75 -21.40
C HIS A 79 37.39 -14.43 -21.58
N ALA A 80 37.00 -14.11 -22.81
CA ALA A 80 35.61 -13.96 -23.20
C ALA A 80 35.06 -15.31 -23.67
N PRO A 81 33.95 -15.83 -23.12
CA PRO A 81 33.25 -16.97 -23.71
C PRO A 81 32.44 -16.53 -24.95
N PRO A 82 32.22 -17.42 -25.93
CA PRO A 82 31.47 -17.08 -27.14
C PRO A 82 29.98 -16.84 -26.85
N ALA A 83 29.40 -15.90 -27.59
CA ALA A 83 28.01 -15.48 -27.48
C ALA A 83 27.03 -16.64 -27.76
N GLN A 84 26.15 -16.90 -26.80
CA GLN A 84 24.94 -17.70 -27.01
C GLN A 84 23.78 -16.98 -26.31
N HIS A 85 23.05 -16.15 -27.04
CA HIS A 85 21.77 -15.62 -26.61
C HIS A 85 20.74 -15.87 -27.71
N ALA A 86 20.06 -17.01 -27.61
CA ALA A 86 18.73 -17.20 -28.15
C ALA A 86 17.81 -17.48 -26.96
N HIS A 87 17.01 -16.49 -26.54
CA HIS A 87 15.94 -16.69 -25.56
C HIS A 87 14.64 -16.98 -26.34
N PRO A 88 13.90 -18.04 -25.97
CA PRO A 88 12.62 -18.34 -26.61
C PRO A 88 11.58 -17.35 -26.11
N GLY A 89 11.03 -16.53 -27.01
CA GLY A 89 10.05 -15.49 -26.67
C GLY A 89 10.15 -14.20 -27.49
N ALA A 90 11.10 -14.10 -28.43
CA ALA A 90 11.25 -12.93 -29.31
C ALA A 90 10.15 -12.80 -30.40
N ASN A 91 8.96 -13.35 -30.16
CA ASN A 91 7.79 -13.26 -31.04
C ASN A 91 6.54 -13.57 -30.21
N ASP A 92 5.88 -12.55 -29.67
CA ASP A 92 4.59 -12.12 -30.24
C ASP A 92 4.26 -10.72 -29.72
N SER A 93 3.81 -9.88 -30.65
CA SER A 93 3.47 -8.49 -30.44
C SER A 93 1.96 -8.40 -30.56
N ASP A 94 1.26 -8.45 -29.43
CA ASP A 94 -0.15 -8.06 -29.33
C ASP A 94 -0.26 -7.00 -28.23
N ASP A 95 -0.12 -5.74 -28.66
CA ASP A 95 -0.33 -4.53 -27.87
C ASP A 95 -1.57 -3.83 -28.46
N ASP A 96 -2.73 -4.15 -27.92
CA ASP A 96 -3.99 -3.45 -28.16
C ASP A 96 -4.72 -3.31 -26.79
N GLU A 97 -4.16 -2.49 -25.90
CA GLU A 97 -4.85 -2.01 -24.70
C GLU A 97 -5.55 -0.67 -25.02
N PRO A 98 -6.88 -0.57 -24.88
CA PRO A 98 -7.59 0.68 -25.13
C PRO A 98 -7.20 1.73 -24.07
N ALA A 99 -6.62 2.83 -24.55
CA ALA A 99 -6.27 4.01 -23.79
C ALA A 99 -7.47 4.58 -23.01
N SER A 100 -7.62 4.15 -21.76
CA SER A 100 -8.46 4.85 -20.78
C SER A 100 -7.72 6.11 -20.34
N THR A 101 -7.93 7.16 -21.11
CA THR A 101 -7.43 8.51 -20.84
C THR A 101 -8.25 9.12 -19.71
N ASP A 102 -7.82 8.94 -18.47
CA ASP A 102 -8.17 9.89 -17.40
C ASP A 102 -7.12 9.90 -16.28
N THR A 103 -5.88 10.27 -16.65
CA THR A 103 -4.76 10.39 -15.72
C THR A 103 -4.43 11.87 -15.48
N SER A 104 -5.30 12.64 -14.81
CA SER A 104 -4.92 13.91 -14.15
C SER A 104 -6.00 14.60 -13.30
N THR A 105 -6.94 13.86 -12.72
CA THR A 105 -7.64 14.40 -11.54
C THR A 105 -6.70 14.29 -10.34
N ALA A 106 -5.95 15.37 -10.08
CA ALA A 106 -5.17 15.49 -8.86
C ALA A 106 -6.07 15.16 -7.66
N PHE A 107 -5.64 14.23 -6.81
CA PHE A 107 -6.41 13.78 -5.64
C PHE A 107 -6.76 15.00 -4.78
N GLN A 108 -8.04 15.37 -4.74
CA GLN A 108 -8.54 16.41 -3.85
C GLN A 108 -9.12 15.74 -2.61
N PRO A 109 -8.55 15.95 -1.41
CA PRO A 109 -9.14 15.46 -0.17
C PRO A 109 -10.57 15.99 -0.03
N THR A 110 -11.55 15.10 -0.12
CA THR A 110 -12.94 15.42 0.22
C THR A 110 -13.08 15.41 1.74
N ASP A 111 -13.87 16.33 2.28
CA ASP A 111 -14.13 16.39 3.72
C ASP A 111 -14.89 15.13 4.18
N ILE A 112 -14.52 14.60 5.34
CA ILE A 112 -15.09 13.35 5.88
C ILE A 112 -16.18 13.72 6.88
N VAL A 113 -17.43 13.68 6.44
CA VAL A 113 -18.60 14.03 7.24
C VAL A 113 -19.47 12.81 7.56
N ASN A 114 -20.09 12.80 8.73
CA ASN A 114 -21.17 11.86 9.05
C ASN A 114 -22.43 12.33 8.32
N GLU A 115 -22.86 11.63 7.26
CA GLU A 115 -24.04 12.00 6.46
C GLU A 115 -25.40 11.60 7.09
N VAL A 116 -25.42 11.13 8.34
CA VAL A 116 -26.67 10.86 9.05
C VAL A 116 -27.23 12.16 9.62
N GLU A 117 -28.25 12.71 8.96
CA GLU A 117 -29.12 13.73 9.55
C GLU A 117 -29.68 13.17 10.87
N GLU A 118 -29.35 13.78 12.01
CA GLU A 118 -30.07 13.57 13.27
C GLU A 118 -31.54 13.94 13.00
N ASN A 119 -32.39 12.94 12.82
CA ASN A 119 -33.83 13.13 12.79
C ASN A 119 -34.32 13.18 14.25
N PRO A 120 -34.75 14.33 14.79
CA PRO A 120 -35.20 14.44 16.16
C PRO A 120 -36.67 14.01 16.29
N THR A 121 -36.98 12.74 16.02
CA THR A 121 -38.30 12.12 16.28
C THR A 121 -38.05 10.63 16.53
N ASP A 122 -38.19 10.08 17.74
CA ASP A 122 -39.48 9.91 18.41
C ASP A 122 -39.24 9.65 19.92
N THR A 123 -39.53 10.64 20.76
CA THR A 123 -39.90 10.38 22.16
C THR A 123 -41.41 10.32 22.23
N SER A 124 -41.99 9.12 22.34
CA SER A 124 -43.23 8.91 23.09
C SER A 124 -43.46 7.45 23.47
#